data_AF-A0A645G982-F1
#
_entry.id   AF-A0A645G982-F1
#
_cell.length_a   1.000
_cell.length_b   1.000
_cell.length_c   1.000
_cell.angle_alpha   90.00
_cell.angle_beta   90.00
_cell.angle_gamma   90.00
#
_symmetry.space_group_name_H-M   'P 1'
#
loop_
_entity.id
_entity.type
_entity.pdbx_description
1 polymer ?
#
loop_
_entity_poly.entity_id
_entity_poly.type
_entity_poly.pdbx_seq_one_letter_code
_entity_poly.pdbx_strand_id
1 'polypeptide(L)'
;MGYIVHLITDELFNIHIREKFVIRMEEDGVYNEDPEFFKRIISDIENIDHIVINRYPYKKNIKQLLNDVWDYEIKDYISSDEINRSKKWIIDTYLSGKATDSKALYYDYESAYNFVLFASGNIVNRLTNNIDYKIIL
;
A
#
# COMPACT_ATOMS: atom_id res chain seq x y z
N MET A 1 15.97 -1.22 2.06
CA MET A 1 14.92 -1.89 2.87
C MET A 1 13.51 -1.62 2.36
N GLY A 2 13.10 -0.37 2.12
CA GLY A 2 11.75 -0.07 1.61
C GLY A 2 11.37 -0.80 0.32
N TYR A 3 12.30 -0.92 -0.63
CA TYR A 3 12.05 -1.64 -1.89
C TYR A 3 11.79 -3.15 -1.72
N ILE A 4 12.54 -3.82 -0.83
CA ILE A 4 12.33 -5.25 -0.55
C ILE A 4 10.99 -5.47 0.18
N VAL A 5 10.66 -4.59 1.13
CA VAL A 5 9.35 -4.59 1.80
C VAL A 5 8.25 -4.48 0.75
N HIS A 6 8.38 -3.56 -0.22
CA HIS A 6 7.40 -3.39 -1.29
C HIS A 6 7.24 -4.65 -2.16
N LEU A 7 8.35 -5.22 -2.65
CA LEU A 7 8.31 -6.45 -3.46
C LEU A 7 7.62 -7.62 -2.73
N ILE A 8 7.93 -7.81 -1.44
CA ILE A 8 7.30 -8.86 -0.65
C ILE A 8 5.81 -8.55 -0.43
N THR A 9 5.45 -7.29 -0.19
CA THR A 9 4.04 -6.89 -0.09
C THR A 9 3.28 -7.19 -1.37
N ASP A 10 3.85 -6.90 -2.55
CA ASP A 10 3.22 -7.15 -3.85
C ASP A 10 3.05 -8.65 -4.12
N GLU A 11 4.05 -9.46 -3.79
CA GLU A 11 3.97 -10.93 -3.85
C GLU A 11 2.81 -11.44 -2.97
N LEU A 12 2.76 -11.02 -1.70
CA LEU A 12 1.73 -11.42 -0.76
C LEU A 12 0.34 -10.92 -1.18
N PHE A 13 0.24 -9.73 -1.77
CA PHE A 13 -1.00 -9.19 -2.29
C PHE A 13 -1.53 -10.05 -3.44
N ASN A 14 -0.66 -10.40 -4.40
CA ASN A 14 -1.02 -11.25 -5.52
C ASN A 14 -1.49 -12.64 -5.08
N ILE A 15 -0.85 -13.22 -4.07
CA ILE A 15 -1.22 -14.55 -3.57
C ILE A 15 -2.52 -14.52 -2.76
N HIS A 16 -2.74 -13.51 -1.92
CA HIS A 16 -3.79 -13.58 -0.89
C HIS A 16 -4.97 -12.63 -1.10
N ILE A 17 -4.80 -11.58 -1.90
CA ILE A 17 -5.81 -10.54 -2.09
C ILE A 17 -6.36 -10.55 -3.51
N ARG A 18 -5.50 -10.70 -4.53
CA ARG A 18 -5.93 -10.67 -5.94
C ARG A 18 -7.00 -11.71 -6.27
N GLU A 19 -6.92 -12.91 -5.70
CA GLU A 19 -7.95 -13.95 -5.88
C GLU A 19 -9.33 -13.50 -5.37
N LYS A 20 -9.38 -12.76 -4.26
CA LYS A 20 -10.65 -12.24 -3.72
C LYS A 20 -11.28 -11.19 -4.65
N PHE A 21 -10.45 -10.38 -5.30
CA PHE A 21 -10.91 -9.46 -6.34
C PHE A 21 -11.50 -10.22 -7.51
N VAL A 22 -10.83 -11.26 -8.01
CA VAL A 22 -11.35 -12.10 -9.11
C VAL A 22 -12.74 -12.62 -8.76
N ILE A 23 -12.90 -13.29 -7.62
CA ILE A 23 -14.18 -13.89 -7.21
C ILE A 23 -15.29 -12.82 -7.12
N ARG A 24 -15.03 -11.70 -6.44
CA ARG A 24 -16.04 -10.65 -6.24
C ARG A 24 -16.39 -9.88 -7.51
N MET A 25 -15.44 -9.72 -8.43
CA MET A 25 -15.65 -8.97 -9.67
C MET A 25 -16.30 -9.82 -10.76
N GLU A 26 -16.08 -11.14 -10.76
CA GLU A 26 -16.80 -12.08 -11.61
C GLU A 26 -18.31 -12.09 -11.32
N GLU A 27 -18.73 -11.91 -10.06
CA GLU A 27 -20.14 -11.74 -9.67
C GLU A 27 -20.79 -10.51 -10.34
N ASP A 28 -19.99 -9.48 -10.63
CA ASP A 28 -20.40 -8.26 -11.34
C ASP A 28 -20.20 -8.36 -12.87
N GLY A 29 -19.75 -9.51 -13.39
CA GLY A 29 -19.48 -9.74 -14.80
C GLY A 29 -18.20 -9.07 -15.31
N VAL A 30 -17.26 -8.71 -14.43
CA VAL A 30 -15.95 -8.15 -14.78
C VAL A 30 -14.89 -9.23 -14.65
N TYR A 31 -14.34 -9.66 -15.78
CA TYR A 31 -13.38 -10.77 -15.87
C TYR A 31 -11.94 -10.26 -15.95
N ASN A 32 -10.98 -11.10 -15.54
CA ASN A 32 -9.56 -10.75 -15.45
C ASN A 32 -8.91 -10.35 -16.78
N GLU A 33 -9.48 -10.76 -17.92
CA GLU A 33 -9.02 -10.41 -19.26
C GLU A 33 -9.46 -9.00 -19.69
N ASP A 34 -10.41 -8.38 -18.98
CA ASP A 34 -10.92 -7.05 -19.26
C ASP A 34 -9.94 -5.97 -18.74
N PRO A 35 -9.52 -4.99 -19.55
CA PRO A 35 -8.78 -3.82 -19.07
C PRO A 35 -9.45 -3.09 -17.90
N GLU A 36 -10.78 -3.16 -17.80
CA GLU A 36 -11.57 -2.60 -16.71
C GLU A 36 -11.32 -3.30 -15.37
N PHE A 37 -10.93 -4.58 -15.39
CA PHE A 37 -10.59 -5.35 -14.19
C PHE A 37 -9.46 -4.68 -13.41
N PHE A 38 -8.36 -4.37 -14.10
CA PHE A 38 -7.20 -3.72 -13.48
C PHE A 38 -7.51 -2.31 -12.99
N LYS A 39 -8.30 -1.53 -13.74
CA LYS A 39 -8.70 -0.17 -13.33
C LYS A 39 -9.52 -0.20 -12.04
N ARG A 40 -10.43 -1.16 -11.91
CA ARG A 40 -11.26 -1.32 -10.71
C ARG A 40 -10.43 -1.73 -9.52
N ILE A 41 -9.48 -2.66 -9.67
CA ILE A 41 -8.55 -3.01 -8.59
C ILE A 41 -7.78 -1.78 -8.13
N ILE A 42 -7.18 -1.03 -9.06
CA ILE A 42 -6.40 0.17 -8.72
C ILE A 42 -7.27 1.19 -7.97
N SER A 43 -8.47 1.48 -8.49
CA SER A 43 -9.39 2.40 -7.84
C SER A 43 -9.79 1.92 -6.44
N ASP A 44 -10.01 0.63 -6.26
CA ASP A 44 -10.37 0.06 -4.96
C ASP A 44 -9.24 0.17 -3.94
N ILE A 45 -8.01 -0.08 -4.38
CA ILE A 45 -6.80 0.07 -3.56
C ILE A 45 -6.59 1.53 -3.19
N GLU A 46 -6.68 2.46 -4.14
CA GLU A 46 -6.54 3.89 -3.86
C GLU A 46 -7.58 4.35 -2.83
N ASN A 47 -8.84 3.91 -2.99
CA ASN A 47 -9.92 4.23 -2.07
C ASN A 47 -9.68 3.62 -0.69
N ILE A 48 -9.19 2.38 -0.61
CA ILE A 48 -8.94 1.73 0.67
C ILE A 48 -7.76 2.34 1.40
N ASP A 49 -6.73 2.81 0.69
CA ASP A 49 -5.57 3.47 1.28
C ASP A 49 -5.97 4.77 1.98
N HIS A 50 -6.86 5.56 1.38
CA HIS A 50 -7.44 6.73 2.02
C HIS A 50 -8.18 6.41 3.33
N ILE A 51 -8.84 5.25 3.41
CA ILE A 51 -9.55 4.81 4.61
C ILE A 51 -8.56 4.28 5.65
N VAL A 52 -7.64 3.40 5.25
CA VAL A 52 -6.69 2.72 6.13
C VAL A 52 -5.75 3.71 6.79
N ILE A 53 -5.18 4.64 6.03
CA ILE A 53 -4.21 5.60 6.58
C ILE A 53 -4.78 6.52 7.67
N ASN A 54 -6.10 6.69 7.69
CA ASN A 54 -6.78 7.51 8.70
C ASN A 54 -7.32 6.70 9.89
N ARG A 55 -7.54 5.39 9.72
CA ARG A 55 -8.13 4.51 10.75
C ARG A 55 -7.13 3.59 11.42
N TYR A 56 -6.02 3.28 10.76
CA TYR A 56 -5.04 2.33 11.26
C TYR A 56 -4.43 2.85 12.58
N PRO A 57 -4.31 2.02 13.63
CA PRO A 57 -3.82 2.43 14.94
C PRO A 57 -2.28 2.56 14.94
N TYR A 58 -1.76 3.57 14.26
CA TYR A 58 -0.32 3.83 14.21
C TYR A 58 0.22 4.10 15.62
N LYS A 59 1.36 3.46 15.96
CA LYS A 59 2.07 3.71 17.23
C LYS A 59 2.66 5.13 17.32
N LYS A 60 2.86 5.79 16.19
CA LYS A 60 3.44 7.13 16.08
C LYS A 60 2.59 7.97 15.15
N ASN A 61 2.59 9.29 15.37
CA ASN A 61 1.92 10.22 14.46
C ASN A 61 2.71 10.30 13.14
N ILE A 62 2.19 9.65 12.09
CA ILE A 62 2.85 9.57 10.78
C ILE A 62 3.03 10.95 10.16
N LYS A 63 2.03 11.82 10.27
CA LYS A 63 2.11 13.20 9.75
C LYS A 63 3.24 13.97 10.41
N GLN A 64 3.38 13.85 11.74
CA GLN A 64 4.47 14.48 12.47
C GLN A 64 5.82 13.89 12.07
N LEU A 65 5.96 12.57 12.01
CA LEU A 65 7.20 11.92 11.57
C LEU A 65 7.67 12.38 10.19
N LEU A 66 6.74 12.54 9.25
CA LEU A 66 7.05 13.09 7.94
C LEU A 66 7.46 14.57 8.06
N ASN A 67 6.79 15.37 8.88
CA ASN A 67 7.18 16.77 9.09
C ASN A 67 8.49 16.96 9.86
N ASP A 68 9.03 15.94 10.53
CA ASP A 68 10.27 16.06 11.30
C ASP A 68 11.53 15.79 10.46
N VAL A 69 11.39 15.22 9.25
CA VAL A 69 12.52 14.84 8.39
C VAL A 69 12.54 15.69 7.12
N TRP A 70 13.24 16.83 7.13
CA TRP A 70 13.47 17.67 5.94
C TRP A 70 14.94 17.65 5.55
N ASP A 71 15.21 18.09 4.33
CA ASP A 71 16.57 18.34 3.84
C ASP A 71 17.47 17.09 3.78
N TYR A 72 16.83 15.93 3.61
CA TYR A 72 17.50 14.64 3.41
C TYR A 72 17.72 14.37 1.92
N GLU A 73 18.90 13.85 1.57
CA GLU A 73 19.26 13.47 0.20
C GLU A 73 19.81 12.05 0.18
N ILE A 74 19.47 11.29 -0.87
CA ILE A 74 20.21 10.08 -1.23
C ILE A 74 21.10 10.47 -2.40
N LYS A 75 22.35 10.83 -2.07
CA LYS A 75 23.32 11.36 -3.03
C LYS A 75 23.35 10.51 -4.31
N ASP A 76 23.29 11.19 -5.46
CA ASP A 76 23.29 10.60 -6.82
C ASP A 76 22.01 9.81 -7.21
N TYR A 77 21.00 9.72 -6.33
CA TYR A 77 19.74 9.00 -6.61
C TYR A 77 18.50 9.87 -6.49
N ILE A 78 18.32 10.53 -5.35
CA ILE A 78 17.12 11.33 -5.07
C ILE A 78 17.54 12.60 -4.33
N SER A 79 17.24 13.74 -4.94
CA SER A 79 17.49 15.06 -4.37
C SER A 79 16.61 15.34 -3.16
N SER A 80 17.06 16.24 -2.29
CA SER A 80 16.23 16.67 -1.18
C SER A 80 14.89 17.30 -1.61
N ASP A 81 14.88 18.04 -2.70
CA ASP A 81 13.66 18.63 -3.27
C ASP A 81 12.64 17.57 -3.71
N GLU A 82 13.11 16.44 -4.25
CA GLU A 82 12.23 15.32 -4.63
C GLU A 82 11.63 14.65 -3.40
N ILE A 83 12.44 14.40 -2.35
CA ILE A 83 11.95 13.84 -1.09
C ILE A 83 10.92 14.77 -0.46
N ASN A 84 11.25 16.06 -0.37
CA ASN A 84 10.41 17.07 0.24
C ASN A 84 9.06 17.23 -0.49
N ARG A 85 9.07 17.24 -1.84
CA ARG A 85 7.85 17.28 -2.66
C ARG A 85 7.00 16.03 -2.49
N SER A 86 7.63 14.85 -2.52
CA SER A 86 6.91 13.58 -2.34
C SER A 86 6.22 13.51 -0.97
N LYS A 87 6.92 13.89 0.11
CA LYS A 87 6.35 13.96 1.45
C LYS A 87 5.16 14.91 1.53
N LYS A 88 5.29 16.12 0.95
CA LYS A 88 4.21 17.10 0.93
C LYS A 88 2.99 16.56 0.20
N TRP A 89 3.19 15.90 -0.95
CA TRP A 89 2.11 15.25 -1.68
C TRP A 89 1.40 14.17 -0.85
N ILE A 90 2.12 13.31 -0.14
CA ILE A 90 1.51 12.29 0.76
C ILE A 90 0.69 12.97 1.86
N ILE A 91 1.25 14.00 2.51
CA ILE A 91 0.58 14.71 3.60
C ILE A 91 -0.71 15.35 3.10
N ASP A 92 -0.66 16.04 1.97
CA ASP A 92 -1.80 16.78 1.43
C ASP A 92 -2.89 15.83 0.90
N THR A 93 -2.49 14.72 0.28
CA THR A 93 -3.39 13.75 -0.35
C THR A 93 -4.06 12.84 0.67
N TYR A 94 -3.32 12.34 1.65
CA TYR A 94 -3.81 11.27 2.54
C TYR A 94 -3.95 11.68 4.02
N LEU A 95 -3.12 12.61 4.51
CA LEU A 95 -3.02 12.97 5.94
C LEU A 95 -3.56 14.39 6.25
N SER A 96 -4.23 15.03 5.29
CA SER A 96 -4.81 16.36 5.45
C SER A 96 -6.12 16.33 6.25
N GLY A 97 -6.70 15.15 6.48
CA GLY A 97 -7.96 14.97 7.18
C GLY A 97 -9.18 15.35 6.34
N LYS A 98 -9.00 15.57 5.03
CA LYS A 98 -10.12 15.74 4.09
C LYS A 98 -10.88 14.42 3.99
N ALA A 99 -12.18 14.48 4.23
CA ALA A 99 -13.06 13.36 3.95
C ALA A 99 -12.98 13.04 2.45
N THR A 100 -12.84 11.77 2.14
CA THR A 100 -12.90 11.28 0.78
C THR A 100 -14.27 10.63 0.60
N ASP A 101 -14.98 10.96 -0.47
CA ASP A 101 -16.23 10.27 -0.84
C ASP A 101 -15.94 8.88 -1.44
N SER A 102 -14.67 8.47 -1.45
CA SER A 102 -14.23 7.22 -2.05
C SER A 102 -14.71 6.02 -1.25
N LYS A 103 -15.33 5.09 -1.97
CA LYS A 103 -15.82 3.83 -1.44
C LYS A 103 -15.12 2.70 -2.18
N ALA A 104 -14.41 1.86 -1.43
CA ALA A 104 -13.97 0.57 -1.96
C ALA A 104 -15.18 -0.36 -2.06
N LEU A 105 -15.36 -0.97 -3.23
CA LEU A 105 -16.45 -1.88 -3.60
C LEU A 105 -16.09 -3.33 -3.33
N TYR A 106 -14.83 -3.72 -3.57
CA TYR A 106 -14.41 -5.12 -3.58
C TYR A 106 -13.45 -5.47 -2.43
N TYR A 107 -12.91 -4.47 -1.72
CA TYR A 107 -11.90 -4.64 -0.68
C TYR A 107 -12.12 -3.68 0.48
N ASP A 108 -12.65 -4.23 1.57
CA ASP A 108 -13.03 -3.45 2.75
C ASP A 108 -11.88 -3.19 3.72
N TYR A 109 -12.14 -2.30 4.70
CA TYR A 109 -11.13 -1.87 5.66
C TYR A 109 -10.61 -3.01 6.52
N GLU A 110 -11.49 -3.93 6.94
CA GLU A 110 -11.08 -5.07 7.77
C GLU A 110 -10.17 -6.02 6.98
N SER A 111 -10.45 -6.23 5.71
CA SER A 111 -9.60 -7.02 4.81
C SER A 111 -8.24 -6.37 4.62
N ALA A 112 -8.20 -5.05 4.43
CA ALA A 112 -6.97 -4.28 4.33
C ALA A 112 -6.16 -4.28 5.64
N TYR A 113 -6.81 -4.05 6.77
CA TYR A 113 -6.20 -4.08 8.10
C TYR A 113 -5.57 -5.44 8.40
N ASN A 114 -6.33 -6.53 8.18
CA ASN A 114 -5.83 -7.89 8.37
C ASN A 114 -4.67 -8.22 7.42
N PHE A 115 -4.72 -7.72 6.19
CA PHE A 115 -3.61 -7.88 5.25
C PHE A 115 -2.35 -7.16 5.73
N VAL A 116 -2.45 -5.92 6.25
CA VAL A 116 -1.30 -5.19 6.80
C VAL A 116 -0.67 -5.96 7.96
N LEU A 117 -1.47 -6.52 8.87
CA LEU A 117 -0.96 -7.34 9.98
C LEU A 117 -0.27 -8.61 9.48
N PHE A 118 -0.91 -9.32 8.55
CA PHE A 118 -0.35 -10.53 7.94
C PHE A 118 0.95 -10.25 7.18
N ALA A 119 0.97 -9.23 6.33
CA ALA A 119 2.10 -8.86 5.50
C ALA A 119 3.27 -8.39 6.36
N SER A 120 3.03 -7.51 7.33
CA SER A 120 4.09 -7.04 8.23
C SER A 120 4.72 -8.18 9.02
N GLY A 121 3.94 -9.14 9.52
CA GLY A 121 4.45 -10.33 10.20
C GLY A 121 5.33 -11.20 9.29
N ASN A 122 4.89 -11.44 8.05
CA ASN A 122 5.65 -12.19 7.05
C ASN A 122 6.95 -11.48 6.66
N ILE A 123 6.89 -10.17 6.42
CA ILE A 123 8.06 -9.36 6.04
C ILE A 123 9.11 -9.40 7.14
N VAL A 124 8.71 -9.19 8.40
CA VAL A 124 9.63 -9.29 9.54
C VAL A 124 10.26 -10.68 9.56
N ASN A 125 9.45 -11.74 9.53
CA ASN A 125 9.92 -13.13 9.57
C ASN A 125 10.94 -13.42 8.45
N ARG A 126 10.60 -13.10 7.19
CA ARG A 126 11.47 -13.38 6.04
C ARG A 126 12.78 -12.56 6.08
N LEU A 127 12.72 -11.32 6.58
CA LEU A 127 13.92 -10.46 6.70
C LEU A 127 14.80 -10.80 7.91
N THR A 128 14.25 -11.35 9.00
CA THR A 128 15.07 -11.74 10.17
C THR A 128 15.66 -13.14 10.05
N ASN A 129 14.98 -14.06 9.37
CA ASN A 129 15.37 -15.47 9.35
C ASN A 129 16.20 -15.89 8.12
N ASN A 130 16.78 -14.93 7.36
CA ASN A 130 17.64 -15.20 6.19
C ASN A 130 17.07 -16.27 5.25
N ILE A 131 15.76 -16.20 4.95
CA ILE A 131 15.18 -17.08 3.94
C ILE A 131 15.76 -16.66 2.60
N ASP A 132 16.55 -17.53 1.96
CA ASP A 132 17.14 -17.31 0.64
C ASP A 132 16.04 -16.99 -0.36
N TYR A 133 15.98 -15.71 -0.78
CA TYR A 133 15.07 -15.27 -1.82
C TYR A 133 15.61 -15.77 -3.17
N LYS A 134 15.15 -16.94 -3.62
CA LYS A 134 15.18 -17.24 -5.05
C LYS A 134 14.14 -16.36 -5.71
N ILE A 135 14.57 -15.20 -6.20
CA ILE A 135 13.80 -14.43 -7.17
C ILE A 135 13.70 -15.33 -8.41
N ILE A 136 12.52 -15.92 -8.62
CA ILE A 136 12.19 -16.55 -9.90
C ILE A 136 11.71 -15.41 -10.78
N LEU A 137 12.64 -14.89 -11.60
CA LEU A 137 12.31 -14.04 -12.76
C LEU A 137 11.82 -14.94 -13.91
#